data_AF-A0AA89AUM3-F1
#
_entry.id   AF-A0AA89AUM3-F1
#
_cell.length_a   1.000
_cell.length_b   1.000
_cell.length_c   1.000
_cell.angle_alpha   90.00
_cell.angle_beta   90.00
_cell.angle_gamma   90.00
#
_symmetry.space_group_name_H-M   'P 1'
#
loop_
_entity.id
_entity.type
_entity.pdbx_description
1 polymer ?
#
loop_
_entity_poly.entity_id
_entity_poly.type
_entity_poly.pdbx_seq_one_letter_code
_entity_poly.pdbx_strand_id
1 'polypeptide(L)'
;MAAQGILTSASLSNSFLHPVTYGNYPPIMRGNVGKWLPEFSEAQSKMLKGSYDFVCINYYTSNYASPVLSANRANLSYTTDDHVDLTTLKDEVRIRYYEARLWYLQKAIKDTNLVSVLVGEDANVKEHFVWSSFDDFEWDAGFTVPFGMFYVDYKDGLKRYPKHSALWFKKFLHEGAH
;
A
#
# COMPACT_ATOMS: atom_id res chain seq x y z
N MET A 1 13.48 1.72 -27.86
CA MET A 1 12.24 1.48 -27.09
C MET A 1 12.64 1.16 -25.66
N ALA A 2 12.58 2.13 -24.75
CA ALA A 2 12.91 1.94 -23.35
C ALA A 2 11.61 1.78 -22.56
N ALA A 3 11.51 0.69 -21.81
CA ALA A 3 10.34 0.37 -21.01
C ALA A 3 10.07 1.46 -19.97
N GLN A 4 8.86 2.03 -20.00
CA GLN A 4 8.30 2.85 -18.92
C GLN A 4 8.23 2.01 -17.64
N GLY A 5 9.14 2.24 -16.70
CA GLY A 5 9.19 1.57 -15.40
C GLY A 5 8.51 2.39 -14.31
N ILE A 6 7.48 1.80 -13.72
CA ILE A 6 6.83 2.19 -12.45
C ILE A 6 7.93 2.25 -11.37
N LEU A 7 8.46 3.43 -11.03
CA LEU A 7 9.69 3.52 -10.20
C LEU A 7 9.56 4.25 -8.87
N THR A 8 8.44 4.89 -8.55
CA THR A 8 8.31 5.64 -7.29
C THR A 8 7.82 4.80 -6.12
N SER A 9 6.84 3.90 -6.31
CA SER A 9 6.42 2.94 -5.27
C SER A 9 7.32 1.71 -5.20
N ALA A 10 7.81 1.22 -6.34
CA ALA A 10 8.70 0.07 -6.42
C ALA A 10 10.06 0.35 -5.73
N SER A 11 10.57 1.58 -5.76
CA SER A 11 11.85 1.92 -5.13
C SER A 11 11.79 1.88 -3.59
N LEU A 12 10.69 2.32 -2.98
CA LEU A 12 10.51 2.26 -1.53
C LEU A 12 10.39 0.82 -1.03
N SER A 13 9.51 0.01 -1.62
CA SER A 13 9.39 -1.40 -1.23
C SER A 13 10.69 -2.16 -1.48
N ASN A 14 11.36 -1.92 -2.61
CA ASN A 14 12.61 -2.58 -2.95
C ASN A 14 13.78 -2.15 -2.05
N SER A 15 13.74 -0.95 -1.45
CA SER A 15 14.78 -0.51 -0.50
C SER A 15 14.84 -1.36 0.77
N PHE A 16 13.72 -1.96 1.17
CA PHE A 16 13.63 -2.86 2.33
C PHE A 16 13.62 -4.34 1.94
N LEU A 17 12.96 -4.69 0.84
CA LEU A 17 12.85 -6.08 0.40
C LEU A 17 14.19 -6.62 -0.12
N HIS A 18 14.95 -5.83 -0.89
CA HIS A 18 16.21 -6.28 -1.45
C HIS A 18 17.27 -6.64 -0.38
N PRO A 19 17.43 -5.89 0.73
CA PRO A 19 18.27 -6.33 1.84
C PRO A 19 17.85 -7.65 2.48
N VAL A 20 16.56 -7.89 2.70
CA VAL A 20 16.12 -9.12 3.35
C VAL A 20 16.13 -10.32 2.40
N THR A 21 16.09 -10.11 1.08
CA THR A 21 16.21 -11.19 0.09
C THR A 21 17.68 -11.47 -0.28
N TYR A 22 18.47 -10.43 -0.53
CA TYR A 22 19.82 -10.54 -1.11
C TYR A 22 20.95 -10.03 -0.20
N GLY A 23 20.63 -9.52 1.00
CA GLY A 23 21.58 -9.08 2.01
C GLY A 23 22.27 -7.75 1.71
N ASN A 24 21.78 -6.99 0.75
CA ASN A 24 22.31 -5.67 0.40
C ASN A 24 21.23 -4.75 -0.19
N TYR A 25 21.51 -3.45 -0.24
CA TYR A 25 20.64 -2.50 -0.91
C TYR A 25 20.69 -2.64 -2.45
N PRO A 26 19.61 -2.25 -3.16
CA PRO A 26 19.61 -2.23 -4.62
C PRO A 26 20.77 -1.41 -5.20
N PRO A 27 21.43 -1.84 -6.29
CA PRO A 27 22.55 -1.12 -6.89
C PRO A 27 22.22 0.35 -7.24
N ILE A 28 21.01 0.60 -7.74
CA ILE A 28 20.56 1.97 -8.07
C ILE A 28 20.46 2.87 -6.85
N MET A 29 20.05 2.34 -5.70
CA MET A 29 19.95 3.09 -4.45
C MET A 29 21.33 3.43 -3.90
N ARG A 30 22.28 2.49 -3.97
CA ARG A 30 23.69 2.75 -3.62
C ARG A 30 24.31 3.82 -4.50
N GLY A 31 24.03 3.81 -5.81
CA GLY A 31 24.48 4.84 -6.75
C GLY A 31 23.89 6.22 -6.47
N ASN A 32 22.59 6.30 -6.16
CA ASN A 32 21.89 7.57 -5.95
C ASN A 32 22.17 8.21 -4.58
N VAL A 33 22.22 7.41 -3.52
CA VAL A 33 22.38 7.89 -2.13
C VAL A 33 23.86 7.99 -1.75
N GLY A 34 24.71 7.12 -2.30
CA GLY A 34 26.15 7.13 -2.06
C GLY A 34 26.50 7.00 -0.58
N LYS A 35 27.41 7.85 -0.10
CA LYS A 35 27.94 7.82 1.28
C LYS A 35 26.90 7.97 2.40
N TRP A 36 25.70 8.45 2.07
CA TRP A 36 24.61 8.59 3.05
C TRP A 36 23.85 7.28 3.29
N LEU A 37 24.18 6.22 2.54
CA LEU A 37 23.65 4.88 2.72
C LEU A 37 24.72 3.99 3.35
N PRO A 38 24.64 3.71 4.66
CA PRO A 38 25.58 2.81 5.32
C PRO A 38 25.59 1.43 4.67
N GLU A 39 26.77 0.84 4.54
CA GLU A 39 26.90 -0.53 4.07
C GLU A 39 26.69 -1.52 5.21
N PHE A 40 26.07 -2.67 4.89
CA PHE A 40 25.99 -3.77 5.83
C PHE A 40 27.34 -4.47 5.93
N SER A 41 27.80 -4.72 7.15
CA SER A 41 28.87 -5.70 7.40
C SER A 41 28.43 -7.09 6.94
N GLU A 42 29.39 -7.99 6.74
CA GLU A 42 29.10 -9.37 6.33
C GLU A 42 28.18 -10.09 7.33
N ALA A 43 28.39 -9.88 8.63
CA ALA A 43 27.52 -10.42 9.68
C ALA A 43 26.09 -9.90 9.56
N GLN A 44 25.89 -8.59 9.36
CA GLN A 44 24.57 -7.99 9.17
C GLN A 44 23.89 -8.49 7.89
N SER A 45 24.64 -8.58 6.79
CA SER A 45 24.14 -9.11 5.53
C SER A 45 23.62 -10.53 5.69
N LYS A 46 24.36 -11.38 6.42
CA LYS A 46 23.96 -12.75 6.72
C LYS A 46 22.72 -12.83 7.61
N MET A 47 22.57 -11.90 8.56
CA MET A 47 21.38 -11.83 9.42
C MET A 47 20.12 -11.39 8.66
N LEU A 48 20.26 -10.54 7.64
CA LEU A 48 19.13 -10.03 6.87
C LEU A 48 18.62 -11.04 5.82
N LYS A 49 19.53 -11.78 5.16
CA LYS A 49 19.15 -12.72 4.09
C LYS A 49 18.18 -13.79 4.62
N GLY A 50 17.00 -13.84 4.02
CA GLY A 50 15.96 -14.80 4.36
C GLY A 50 15.32 -14.54 5.73
N SER A 51 15.45 -13.33 6.30
CA SER A 51 14.91 -13.00 7.62
C SER A 51 13.39 -12.72 7.61
N TYR A 52 12.64 -13.43 6.75
CA TYR A 52 11.19 -13.29 6.63
C TYR A 52 10.55 -14.62 6.22
N ASP A 53 9.39 -14.92 6.80
CA ASP A 53 8.54 -16.05 6.38
C ASP A 53 7.43 -15.59 5.42
N PHE A 54 6.96 -14.36 5.60
CA PHE A 54 5.90 -13.73 4.81
C PHE A 54 6.23 -12.28 4.51
N VAL A 55 5.76 -11.78 3.36
CA VAL A 55 5.87 -10.38 2.97
C VAL A 55 4.46 -9.79 2.88
N CYS A 56 4.20 -8.72 3.63
CA CYS A 56 2.96 -7.97 3.55
C CYS A 56 3.16 -6.70 2.73
N ILE A 57 2.25 -6.42 1.81
CA ILE A 57 2.30 -5.22 0.96
C ILE A 57 1.09 -4.33 1.26
N ASN A 58 1.38 -3.16 1.81
CA ASN A 58 0.38 -2.10 2.00
C ASN A 58 0.19 -1.36 0.67
N TYR A 59 -0.69 -1.90 -0.17
CA TYR A 59 -1.05 -1.27 -1.45
C TYR A 59 -2.27 -0.37 -1.26
N TYR A 60 -2.26 0.85 -1.82
CA TYR A 60 -3.40 1.77 -1.73
C TYR A 60 -3.79 2.34 -3.09
N THR A 61 -2.81 2.80 -3.86
CA THR A 61 -2.99 3.41 -5.18
C THR A 61 -1.79 3.11 -6.07
N SER A 62 -1.93 3.43 -7.36
CA SER A 62 -0.84 3.45 -8.34
C SER A 62 -0.64 4.87 -8.85
N ASN A 63 0.60 5.21 -9.15
CA ASN A 63 0.97 6.52 -9.67
C ASN A 63 1.59 6.36 -11.06
N TYR A 64 1.28 7.29 -11.96
CA TYR A 64 2.04 7.43 -13.20
C TYR A 64 3.39 8.08 -12.89
N ALA A 65 4.45 7.51 -13.43
CA ALA A 65 5.80 8.06 -13.31
C ALA A 65 6.28 8.53 -14.68
N SER A 66 6.81 9.75 -14.75
CA SER A 66 7.55 10.27 -15.89
C SER A 66 8.99 10.57 -15.47
N PRO A 67 9.97 10.46 -16.40
CA PRO A 67 11.36 10.76 -16.09
C PRO A 67 11.49 12.25 -15.77
N VAL A 68 11.96 12.55 -14.56
CA VAL A 68 12.27 13.91 -14.12
C VAL A 68 13.74 14.19 -14.44
N LEU A 69 13.98 15.09 -15.39
CA LEU A 69 15.34 15.44 -15.83
C LEU A 69 16.09 16.36 -14.82
N SER A 70 15.37 16.98 -13.87
CA SER A 70 15.96 17.73 -12.75
C SER A 70 15.01 17.79 -11.54
N ALA A 71 15.52 17.54 -10.33
CA ALA A 71 14.71 17.42 -9.11
C ALA A 71 14.27 18.79 -8.57
N ASN A 72 12.97 19.09 -8.61
CA ASN A 72 12.38 20.26 -7.95
C ASN A 72 11.98 19.88 -6.51
N ARG A 73 12.50 20.60 -5.50
CA ARG A 73 12.38 20.30 -4.06
C ARG A 73 11.44 21.24 -3.30
N ALA A 74 10.50 21.89 -3.99
CA ALA A 74 9.91 23.12 -3.47
C ALA A 74 8.63 23.00 -2.64
N ASN A 75 7.82 21.93 -2.72
CA ASN A 75 6.77 21.51 -1.76
C ASN A 75 5.70 20.63 -2.45
N LEU A 76 5.46 19.43 -1.92
CA LEU A 76 4.30 18.59 -2.22
C LEU A 76 3.85 17.93 -0.91
N SER A 77 2.55 17.97 -0.62
CA SER A 77 1.94 17.28 0.53
C SER A 77 0.88 16.29 0.04
N TYR A 78 0.88 15.10 0.63
CA TYR A 78 -0.07 14.03 0.36
C TYR A 78 -1.53 14.44 0.64
N THR A 79 -1.73 15.30 1.63
CA THR A 79 -3.05 15.64 2.19
C THR A 79 -3.84 16.69 1.43
N THR A 80 -3.25 17.38 0.45
CA THR A 80 -3.92 18.48 -0.30
C THR A 80 -4.27 18.15 -1.74
N ASP A 81 -3.95 16.95 -2.23
CA ASP A 81 -4.11 16.60 -3.66
C ASP A 81 -5.57 16.27 -4.02
N ASP A 82 -6.34 15.73 -3.07
CA ASP A 82 -7.60 15.04 -3.39
C ASP A 82 -8.82 15.95 -3.66
N HIS A 83 -8.82 17.24 -3.28
CA HIS A 83 -9.87 18.23 -3.63
C HIS A 83 -11.35 17.75 -3.52
N VAL A 84 -11.71 16.90 -2.55
CA VAL A 84 -13.07 16.35 -2.40
C VAL A 84 -13.62 16.55 -0.98
N ASP A 85 -14.90 16.96 -0.87
CA ASP A 85 -15.70 16.92 0.36
C ASP A 85 -16.30 15.51 0.56
N LEU A 86 -15.92 14.83 1.65
CA LEU A 86 -16.38 13.47 1.95
C LEU A 86 -17.55 13.47 2.94
N THR A 87 -18.64 12.79 2.58
CA THR A 87 -19.74 12.47 3.51
C THR A 87 -19.57 11.04 4.03
N THR A 88 -19.75 10.82 5.33
CA THR A 88 -19.13 9.68 6.05
C THR A 88 -19.98 8.41 6.15
N LEU A 89 -21.31 8.52 6.01
CA LEU A 89 -22.23 7.39 6.18
C LEU A 89 -22.61 6.70 4.86
N LYS A 90 -22.51 7.42 3.74
CA LYS A 90 -22.78 6.91 2.39
C LYS A 90 -21.48 6.90 1.58
N ASP A 91 -20.64 5.90 1.84
CA ASP A 91 -19.29 5.79 1.29
C ASP A 91 -19.24 4.89 0.03
N GLU A 92 -20.10 5.16 -0.95
CA GLU A 92 -20.19 4.35 -2.18
C GLU A 92 -18.87 4.29 -2.96
N VAL A 93 -18.06 5.36 -2.90
CA VAL A 93 -16.70 5.39 -3.45
C VAL A 93 -15.82 4.31 -2.82
N ARG A 94 -16.00 4.05 -1.52
CA ARG A 94 -15.26 3.02 -0.78
C ARG A 94 -15.70 1.60 -1.18
N ILE A 95 -16.99 1.41 -1.45
CA ILE A 95 -17.50 0.13 -1.99
C ILE A 95 -16.84 -0.15 -3.35
N ARG A 96 -16.86 0.83 -4.26
CA ARG A 96 -16.20 0.71 -5.58
C ARG A 96 -14.70 0.43 -5.46
N TYR A 97 -14.04 1.08 -4.49
CA TYR A 97 -12.64 0.83 -4.18
C TYR A 97 -12.41 -0.63 -3.75
N TYR A 98 -13.23 -1.17 -2.84
CA TYR A 98 -13.10 -2.56 -2.39
C TYR A 98 -13.46 -3.56 -3.49
N GLU A 99 -14.51 -3.33 -4.27
CA GLU A 99 -14.85 -4.17 -5.43
C GLU A 99 -13.70 -4.23 -6.42
N ALA A 100 -13.21 -3.07 -6.87
CA ALA A 100 -12.10 -3.00 -7.80
C ALA A 100 -10.86 -3.68 -7.21
N ARG A 101 -10.53 -3.43 -5.95
CA ARG A 101 -9.37 -4.02 -5.28
C ARG A 101 -9.47 -5.54 -5.16
N LEU A 102 -10.60 -6.06 -4.74
CA LEU A 102 -10.82 -7.52 -4.63
C LEU A 102 -10.85 -8.18 -6.00
N TRP A 103 -11.40 -7.52 -7.01
CA TRP A 103 -11.35 -7.97 -8.40
C TRP A 103 -9.92 -8.01 -8.93
N TYR A 104 -9.13 -6.95 -8.73
CA TYR A 104 -7.71 -6.92 -9.11
C TYR A 104 -6.87 -7.89 -8.29
N LEU A 105 -7.17 -8.13 -7.02
CA LEU A 105 -6.52 -9.16 -6.21
C LEU A 105 -6.83 -10.56 -6.74
N GLN A 106 -8.10 -10.84 -7.04
CA GLN A 106 -8.49 -12.10 -7.66
C GLN A 106 -7.82 -12.28 -9.02
N LYS A 107 -7.72 -11.19 -9.79
CA LYS A 107 -6.97 -11.18 -11.05
C LYS A 107 -5.48 -11.38 -10.83
N ALA A 108 -4.84 -10.75 -9.84
CA ALA A 108 -3.42 -10.90 -9.56
C ALA A 108 -3.05 -12.27 -8.98
N ILE A 109 -3.98 -12.92 -8.27
CA ILE A 109 -3.86 -14.31 -7.83
C ILE A 109 -3.92 -15.26 -9.02
N LYS A 110 -4.73 -14.94 -10.03
CA LYS A 110 -4.88 -15.75 -11.25
C LYS A 110 -3.81 -15.45 -12.32
N ASP A 111 -3.39 -14.18 -12.40
CA ASP A 111 -2.44 -13.58 -13.34
C ASP A 111 -1.26 -13.06 -12.51
N THR A 112 -0.26 -13.91 -12.28
CA THR A 112 0.91 -13.72 -11.40
C THR A 112 1.88 -12.60 -11.84
N ASN A 113 1.42 -11.36 -12.03
CA ASN A 113 2.21 -10.36 -12.77
C ASN A 113 2.61 -9.10 -12.00
N LEU A 114 2.01 -8.78 -10.84
CA LEU A 114 2.41 -7.58 -10.08
C LEU A 114 3.34 -7.89 -8.91
N VAL A 115 3.00 -8.87 -8.09
CA VAL A 115 3.87 -9.27 -6.98
C VAL A 115 5.08 -10.02 -7.52
N SER A 116 4.94 -10.78 -8.60
CA SER A 116 6.05 -11.50 -9.24
C SER A 116 7.11 -10.59 -9.84
N VAL A 117 6.76 -9.37 -10.23
CA VAL A 117 7.74 -8.35 -10.64
C VAL A 117 8.55 -7.85 -9.43
N LEU A 118 8.00 -7.88 -8.22
CA LEU A 118 8.67 -7.43 -6.99
C LEU A 118 9.52 -8.52 -6.34
N VAL A 119 9.08 -9.78 -6.38
CA VAL A 119 9.81 -10.93 -5.77
C VAL A 119 10.51 -11.84 -6.78
N GLY A 120 10.31 -11.66 -8.08
CA GLY A 120 10.92 -12.47 -9.14
C GLY A 120 10.29 -13.85 -9.33
N GLU A 121 9.20 -14.17 -8.63
CA GLU A 121 8.53 -15.48 -8.63
C GLU A 121 7.00 -15.35 -8.60
N ASP A 122 6.27 -16.36 -9.03
CA ASP A 122 4.80 -16.39 -8.99
C ASP A 122 4.27 -16.07 -7.58
N ALA A 123 3.35 -15.12 -7.50
CA ALA A 123 2.90 -14.56 -6.25
C ALA A 123 1.85 -15.41 -5.54
N ASN A 124 2.23 -16.02 -4.42
CA ASN A 124 1.32 -16.79 -3.57
C ASN A 124 0.62 -15.88 -2.55
N VAL A 125 -0.36 -15.08 -2.98
CA VAL A 125 -1.13 -14.21 -2.07
C VAL A 125 -1.99 -15.07 -1.14
N LYS A 126 -1.77 -14.93 0.17
CA LYS A 126 -2.50 -15.69 1.19
C LYS A 126 -3.80 -15.03 1.62
N GLU A 127 -3.73 -13.74 1.97
CA GLU A 127 -4.81 -13.05 2.66
C GLU A 127 -4.86 -11.57 2.27
N HIS A 128 -6.02 -10.94 2.48
CA HIS A 128 -6.23 -9.51 2.27
C HIS A 128 -6.85 -8.87 3.52
N PHE A 129 -6.17 -7.86 4.05
CA PHE A 129 -6.64 -7.05 5.17
C PHE A 129 -7.08 -5.67 4.69
N VAL A 130 -8.24 -5.22 5.19
CA VAL A 130 -8.81 -3.91 4.87
C VAL A 130 -8.33 -2.87 5.87
N TRP A 131 -7.73 -1.78 5.37
CA TRP A 131 -7.54 -0.56 6.14
C TRP A 131 -8.80 0.32 6.02
N SER A 132 -9.51 0.64 7.09
CA SER A 132 -9.36 0.15 8.46
C SER A 132 -10.69 -0.43 8.96
N SER A 133 -10.67 -1.11 10.11
CA SER A 133 -11.90 -1.62 10.71
C SER A 133 -12.77 -0.48 11.25
N PHE A 134 -12.18 0.54 11.88
CA PHE A 134 -12.91 1.64 12.51
C PHE A 134 -12.32 2.98 12.09
N ASP A 135 -13.13 4.04 12.12
CA ASP A 135 -12.57 5.39 12.02
C ASP A 135 -11.60 5.62 13.17
N ASP A 136 -10.38 6.01 12.83
CA ASP A 136 -9.30 6.21 13.78
C ASP A 136 -8.56 7.54 13.49
N PHE A 137 -7.40 7.71 14.13
CA PHE A 137 -6.56 8.89 14.00
C PHE A 137 -5.57 8.70 12.84
N GLU A 138 -5.76 9.46 11.77
CA GLU A 138 -4.99 9.33 10.53
C GLU A 138 -3.84 10.35 10.47
N TRP A 139 -2.88 10.20 11.38
CA TRP A 139 -1.61 10.94 11.38
C TRP A 139 -1.79 12.47 11.27
N ASP A 140 -1.25 13.09 10.23
CA ASP A 140 -1.32 14.54 9.99
C ASP A 140 -2.73 15.01 9.65
N ALA A 141 -3.60 14.11 9.15
CA ALA A 141 -5.02 14.39 8.92
C ALA A 141 -5.88 14.29 10.19
N GLY A 142 -5.35 13.72 11.28
CA GLY A 142 -6.09 13.53 12.52
C GLY A 142 -7.42 12.79 12.32
N PHE A 143 -8.51 13.27 12.91
CA PHE A 143 -9.85 12.65 12.82
C PHE A 143 -10.69 13.15 11.62
N THR A 144 -10.07 13.81 10.65
CA THR A 144 -10.81 14.43 9.53
C THR A 144 -11.07 13.47 8.38
N VAL A 145 -10.36 12.33 8.32
CA VAL A 145 -10.47 11.33 7.26
C VAL A 145 -10.96 9.98 7.82
N PRO A 146 -12.26 9.66 7.69
CA PRO A 146 -12.84 8.46 8.30
C PRO A 146 -12.73 7.24 7.38
N PHE A 147 -11.57 6.60 7.37
CA PHE A 147 -11.27 5.44 6.52
C PHE A 147 -11.89 4.10 6.98
N GLY A 148 -12.45 4.05 8.18
CA GLY A 148 -12.97 2.83 8.78
C GLY A 148 -14.21 2.29 8.10
N MET A 149 -14.37 0.97 8.08
CA MET A 149 -15.64 0.34 7.70
C MET A 149 -16.76 0.63 8.71
N PHE A 150 -16.40 0.97 9.95
CA PHE A 150 -17.32 1.37 11.00
C PHE A 150 -17.06 2.83 11.38
N TYR A 151 -18.10 3.64 11.28
CA TYR A 151 -18.09 5.02 11.78
C TYR A 151 -17.94 5.02 13.30
N VAL A 152 -17.10 5.91 13.84
CA VAL A 152 -16.92 6.12 15.28
C VAL A 152 -17.41 7.51 15.66
N ASP A 153 -18.41 7.57 16.55
CA ASP A 153 -18.91 8.83 17.08
C ASP A 153 -18.03 9.30 18.26
N TYR A 154 -17.06 10.17 17.95
CA TYR A 154 -16.17 10.74 18.96
C TYR A 154 -16.87 11.65 19.99
N LYS A 155 -18.10 12.10 19.72
CA LYS A 155 -18.87 12.99 20.60
C LYS A 155 -19.84 12.22 21.49
N ASP A 156 -20.29 11.04 21.07
CA ASP A 156 -21.20 10.16 21.80
C ASP A 156 -20.51 8.89 22.28
N GLY A 157 -19.47 9.05 23.11
CA GLY A 157 -18.84 7.94 23.84
C GLY A 157 -18.21 6.87 22.95
N LEU A 158 -17.73 7.21 21.75
CA LEU A 158 -17.11 6.28 20.80
C LEU A 158 -18.05 5.16 20.34
N LYS A 159 -19.36 5.43 20.25
CA LYS A 159 -20.30 4.49 19.64
C LYS A 159 -19.91 4.19 18.19
N ARG A 160 -20.14 2.94 17.76
CA ARG A 160 -19.75 2.47 16.43
C ARG A 160 -20.97 2.12 15.59
N TYR A 161 -20.93 2.50 14.33
CA TYR A 161 -22.01 2.27 13.38
C TYR A 161 -21.44 1.67 12.08
N PRO A 162 -21.96 0.52 11.60
CA PRO A 162 -21.48 -0.05 10.34
C PRO A 162 -21.82 0.90 9.18
N LYS A 163 -20.82 1.23 8.35
CA LYS A 163 -21.04 1.95 7.08
C LYS A 163 -21.55 0.98 6.01
N HIS A 164 -21.96 1.53 4.86
CA HIS A 164 -22.40 0.70 3.73
C HIS A 164 -21.30 -0.27 3.28
N SER A 165 -20.02 0.15 3.35
CA SER A 165 -18.89 -0.73 3.04
C SER A 165 -18.80 -1.96 3.96
N ALA A 166 -19.08 -1.82 5.26
CA ALA A 166 -19.08 -2.95 6.20
C ALA A 166 -20.18 -3.96 5.87
N LEU A 167 -21.37 -3.45 5.53
CA LEU A 167 -22.52 -4.28 5.17
C LEU A 167 -22.27 -5.01 3.84
N TRP A 168 -21.70 -4.33 2.86
CA TRP A 168 -21.29 -4.92 1.58
C TRP A 168 -20.22 -6.00 1.78
N PHE A 169 -19.17 -5.71 2.55
CA PHE A 169 -18.07 -6.66 2.78
C PHE A 169 -18.55 -7.91 3.51
N LYS A 170 -19.47 -7.75 4.48
CA LYS A 170 -20.17 -8.87 5.12
C LYS A 170 -20.90 -9.73 4.08
N LYS A 171 -21.67 -9.12 3.19
CA LYS A 171 -22.42 -9.84 2.14
C LYS A 171 -21.48 -10.61 1.21
N PHE A 172 -20.43 -9.94 0.73
CA PHE A 172 -19.39 -10.54 -0.12
C PHE A 172 -18.78 -11.82 0.49
N LEU A 173 -18.45 -11.78 1.79
CA LEU A 173 -17.86 -12.92 2.50
C LEU A 173 -18.83 -14.10 2.71
N HIS A 174 -20.13 -13.81 2.89
CA HIS A 174 -21.13 -14.86 3.15
C HIS A 174 -21.72 -15.48 1.89
N GLU A 175 -21.84 -14.72 0.81
CA GLU A 175 -22.56 -15.15 -0.42
C GLU A 175 -21.60 -15.49 -1.58
N GLY A 176 -20.32 -15.14 -1.46
CA GLY A 176 -19.33 -15.31 -2.52
C GLY A 176 -19.42 -14.23 -3.61
N ALA A 177 -18.34 -14.04 -4.36
CA ALA A 177 -18.30 -13.10 -5.49
C ALA A 177 -19.17 -13.65 -6.64
N HIS A 178 -20.32 -13.01 -6.90
CA HIS A 178 -21.15 -13.30 -8.09
C HIS A 178 -20.55 -12.69 -9.35
#